data_AF-A0A4Q6DSU6-F1
#
_entry.id   AF-A0A4Q6DSU6-F1
#
_cell.length_a   1.000
_cell.length_b   1.000
_cell.length_c   1.000
_cell.angle_alpha   90.00
_cell.angle_beta   90.00
_cell.angle_gamma   90.00
#
_symmetry.space_group_name_H-M   'P 1'
#
loop_
_entity.id
_entity.type
_entity.pdbx_description
1 polymer ?
#
loop_
_entity_poly.entity_id
_entity_poly.type
_entity_poly.pdbx_seq_one_letter_code
_entity_poly.pdbx_strand_id
1 'polypeptide(L)'
;MSSKPTNAPAASVKELAALGKVWGLLKYHHPAVANGTLDWDAELLKMLPLYQQAADMEARNQLILKMIKDLGVIALPTKPDSLITDLKEKPDFAWISTSGFSNVLSATLKAISKNHIAGKQRYVNQYSMDGMTLPLITNELPYIELTELTQGHKLLAVYRYWNIIEYWYPYRYMTAKKWDTYLDQFINAALASKDDISYMLLAQKMVATIRDSHAYAASRKSQQIFGFRTLPFTVKFIGEQAVINSVDTIIYKVGDIKKGDVLTSVNDVPVTTMLDNYRPYISASNEAIVKREVANLLYRSPDTVVKINTASADGRSRDLTLKTAPFGAGFGAKKYDFAYQRDSIYFIKDK
;
A
#
# COMPACT_ATOMS: atom_id res chain seq x y z
N MET A 1 -37.60 -20.26 18.79
CA MET A 1 -37.84 -18.80 18.84
C MET A 1 -37.04 -18.17 17.71
N SER A 2 -37.67 -17.85 16.59
CA SER A 2 -37.01 -17.16 15.47
C SER A 2 -36.81 -15.70 15.86
N SER A 3 -35.56 -15.28 16.02
CA SER A 3 -35.20 -13.87 16.17
C SER A 3 -35.59 -13.13 14.89
N LYS A 4 -36.45 -12.12 15.01
CA LYS A 4 -36.75 -11.19 13.91
C LYS A 4 -35.42 -10.59 13.38
N PRO A 5 -35.23 -10.47 12.06
CA PRO A 5 -34.11 -9.72 11.52
C PRO A 5 -34.27 -8.25 11.95
N THR A 6 -33.30 -7.74 12.68
CA THR A 6 -33.22 -6.33 13.07
C THR A 6 -32.93 -5.50 11.82
N ASN A 7 -33.91 -4.72 11.36
CA ASN A 7 -33.79 -3.70 10.29
C ASN A 7 -32.96 -2.48 10.75
N ALA A 8 -31.90 -2.68 11.54
CA ALA A 8 -30.98 -1.61 11.89
C ALA A 8 -30.09 -1.29 10.67
N PRO A 9 -29.87 -0.01 10.32
CA PRO A 9 -28.93 0.33 9.27
C PRO A 9 -27.53 -0.12 9.68
N ALA A 10 -26.85 -0.83 8.78
CA ALA A 10 -25.47 -1.24 8.99
C ALA A 10 -24.59 -0.03 9.31
N ALA A 11 -23.57 -0.21 10.15
CA ALA A 11 -22.62 0.85 10.48
C ALA A 11 -22.09 1.55 9.22
N SER A 12 -22.11 2.87 9.24
CA SER A 12 -21.57 3.70 8.18
C SER A 12 -20.05 3.56 8.09
N VAL A 13 -19.47 3.97 6.96
CA VAL A 13 -18.02 3.96 6.75
C VAL A 13 -17.28 4.76 7.82
N LYS A 14 -17.83 5.90 8.25
CA LYS A 14 -17.24 6.74 9.30
C LYS A 14 -17.21 6.02 10.66
N GLU A 15 -18.23 5.23 10.97
CA GLU A 15 -18.30 4.46 12.21
C GLU A 15 -17.33 3.27 12.17
N LEU A 16 -17.21 2.60 11.03
CA LEU A 16 -16.17 1.58 10.81
C LEU A 16 -14.76 2.17 10.92
N ALA A 17 -14.53 3.36 10.34
CA ALA A 17 -13.27 4.08 10.48
C ALA A 17 -12.96 4.40 11.94
N ALA A 18 -13.95 4.87 12.70
CA ALA A 18 -13.79 5.14 14.12
C ALA A 18 -13.42 3.86 14.91
N LEU A 19 -14.07 2.72 14.63
CA LEU A 19 -13.69 1.44 15.21
C LEU A 19 -12.24 1.05 14.85
N GLY A 20 -11.83 1.21 13.59
CA GLY A 20 -10.46 0.91 13.15
C GLY A 20 -9.39 1.75 13.85
N LYS A 21 -9.68 3.02 14.12
CA LYS A 21 -8.81 3.91 14.91
C LYS A 21 -8.76 3.50 16.38
N VAL A 22 -9.90 3.15 16.97
CA VAL A 22 -9.96 2.61 18.35
C VAL A 22 -9.13 1.33 18.47
N TRP A 23 -9.30 0.39 17.54
CA TRP A 23 -8.56 -0.87 17.53
C TRP A 23 -7.05 -0.66 17.47
N GLY A 24 -6.57 0.26 16.63
CA GLY A 24 -5.15 0.59 16.52
C GLY A 24 -4.59 1.36 17.71
N LEU A 25 -5.37 2.30 18.27
CA LEU A 25 -5.02 2.99 19.51
C LEU A 25 -4.80 1.97 20.63
N LEU A 26 -5.74 1.03 20.83
CA LEU A 26 -5.60 -0.02 21.83
C LEU A 26 -4.41 -0.95 21.52
N LYS A 27 -4.18 -1.28 20.25
CA LYS A 27 -3.04 -2.11 19.82
C LYS A 27 -1.69 -1.59 20.29
N TYR A 28 -1.47 -0.28 20.17
CA TYR A 28 -0.17 0.33 20.46
C TYR A 28 -0.08 1.01 21.83
N HIS A 29 -1.21 1.35 22.46
CA HIS A 29 -1.25 2.09 23.73
C HIS A 29 -1.89 1.33 24.90
N HIS A 30 -2.51 0.16 24.71
CA HIS A 30 -3.05 -0.62 25.83
C HIS A 30 -2.08 -1.75 26.24
N PRO A 31 -1.57 -1.81 27.50
CA PRO A 31 -0.57 -2.79 27.91
C PRO A 31 -0.98 -4.25 27.70
N ALA A 32 -2.23 -4.61 28.01
CA ALA A 32 -2.77 -5.96 27.81
C ALA A 32 -2.87 -6.40 26.32
N VAL A 33 -2.82 -5.46 25.39
CA VAL A 33 -2.79 -5.75 23.95
C VAL A 33 -1.35 -5.74 23.46
N ALA A 34 -0.62 -4.68 23.81
CA ALA A 34 0.77 -4.47 23.45
C ALA A 34 1.72 -5.56 23.96
N ASN A 35 1.43 -6.23 25.07
CA ASN A 35 2.23 -7.35 25.57
C ASN A 35 1.96 -8.69 24.82
N GLY A 36 0.90 -8.75 24.00
CA GLY A 36 0.55 -9.92 23.21
C GLY A 36 -0.20 -11.03 23.95
N THR A 37 -0.81 -10.76 25.11
CA THR A 37 -1.61 -11.77 25.84
C THR A 37 -2.91 -12.16 25.13
N LEU A 38 -3.36 -11.35 24.17
CA LEU A 38 -4.59 -11.56 23.41
C LEU A 38 -4.28 -11.60 21.92
N ASP A 39 -4.98 -12.47 21.20
CA ASP A 39 -5.05 -12.41 19.74
C ASP A 39 -5.92 -11.21 19.34
N TRP A 40 -5.24 -10.09 19.10
CA TRP A 40 -5.92 -8.81 18.87
C TRP A 40 -6.65 -8.72 17.53
N ASP A 41 -6.24 -9.53 16.56
CA ASP A 41 -6.95 -9.64 15.29
C ASP A 41 -8.25 -10.43 15.48
N ALA A 42 -8.20 -11.54 16.23
CA ALA A 42 -9.38 -12.33 16.54
C ALA A 42 -10.44 -11.51 17.31
N GLU A 43 -10.03 -10.67 18.26
CA GLU A 43 -10.95 -9.78 18.99
C GLU A 43 -11.65 -8.77 18.05
N LEU A 44 -10.92 -8.21 17.07
CA LEU A 44 -11.54 -7.37 16.04
C LEU A 44 -12.53 -8.15 15.18
N LEU A 45 -12.15 -9.33 14.71
CA LEU A 45 -12.99 -10.16 13.85
C LEU A 45 -14.29 -10.59 14.54
N LYS A 46 -14.26 -10.80 15.88
CA LYS A 46 -15.47 -11.01 16.70
C LYS A 46 -16.28 -9.71 16.88
N MET A 47 -15.62 -8.57 17.06
CA MET A 47 -16.27 -7.27 17.30
C MET A 47 -17.00 -6.74 16.06
N LEU A 48 -16.41 -6.88 14.86
CA LEU A 48 -16.95 -6.33 13.61
C LEU A 48 -18.44 -6.64 13.36
N PRO A 49 -18.90 -7.91 13.37
CA PRO A 49 -20.31 -8.20 13.13
C PRO A 49 -21.24 -7.58 14.18
N LEU A 50 -20.84 -7.59 15.46
CA LEU A 50 -21.61 -6.97 16.55
C LEU A 50 -21.73 -5.46 16.37
N TYR A 51 -20.62 -4.81 16.02
CA TYR A 51 -20.56 -3.36 15.82
C TYR A 51 -21.37 -2.91 14.60
N GLN A 52 -21.34 -3.69 13.52
CA GLN A 52 -22.12 -3.42 12.30
C GLN A 52 -23.62 -3.58 12.52
N GLN A 53 -24.04 -4.56 13.33
CA GLN A 53 -25.44 -4.87 13.61
C GLN A 53 -26.03 -4.07 14.78
N ALA A 54 -25.20 -3.36 15.55
CA ALA A 54 -25.64 -2.48 16.62
C ALA A 54 -26.64 -1.43 16.09
N ALA A 55 -27.73 -1.23 16.83
CA ALA A 55 -28.87 -0.43 16.39
C ALA A 55 -28.54 1.05 16.17
N ASP A 56 -27.67 1.60 17.03
CA ASP A 56 -27.33 3.01 17.05
C ASP A 56 -25.92 3.25 17.61
N MET A 57 -25.53 4.52 17.67
CA MET A 57 -24.24 4.96 18.20
C MET A 57 -24.09 4.60 19.69
N GLU A 58 -25.15 4.61 20.49
CA GLU A 58 -25.05 4.29 21.92
C GLU A 58 -24.70 2.81 22.12
N ALA A 59 -25.37 1.90 21.41
CA ALA A 59 -25.03 0.47 21.42
C ALA A 59 -23.57 0.23 20.97
N ARG A 60 -23.09 0.98 19.97
CA ARG A 60 -21.68 0.94 19.51
C ARG A 60 -20.70 1.43 20.57
N ASN A 61 -21.04 2.51 21.29
CA ASN A 61 -20.23 3.00 22.41
C ASN A 61 -20.12 1.94 23.51
N GLN A 62 -21.23 1.28 23.86
CA GLN A 62 -21.25 0.25 24.90
C GLN A 62 -20.39 -0.97 24.53
N LEU A 63 -20.40 -1.38 23.25
CA LEU A 63 -19.52 -2.45 22.76
C LEU A 63 -18.03 -2.09 22.96
N ILE A 64 -17.63 -0.89 22.57
CA ILE A 64 -16.23 -0.44 22.72
C ILE A 64 -15.86 -0.31 24.20
N LEU A 65 -16.73 0.30 25.02
CA LEU A 65 -16.49 0.43 26.46
C LEU A 65 -16.36 -0.93 27.14
N LYS A 66 -17.18 -1.91 26.76
CA LYS A 66 -17.06 -3.28 27.26
C LYS A 66 -15.72 -3.90 26.86
N MET A 67 -15.33 -3.79 25.59
CA MET A 67 -14.03 -4.30 25.13
C MET A 67 -12.86 -3.67 25.92
N ILE A 68 -12.88 -2.35 26.14
CA ILE A 68 -11.85 -1.67 26.94
C ILE A 68 -11.87 -2.16 28.39
N LYS A 69 -13.05 -2.32 28.99
CA LYS A 69 -13.18 -2.82 30.37
C LYS A 69 -12.60 -4.23 30.52
N ASP A 70 -12.85 -5.11 29.55
CA ASP A 70 -12.36 -6.48 29.56
C ASP A 70 -10.83 -6.57 29.42
N LEU A 71 -10.17 -5.53 28.86
CA LEU A 71 -8.71 -5.42 28.82
C LEU A 71 -8.07 -5.05 30.18
N GLY A 72 -8.88 -4.62 31.15
CA GLY A 72 -8.42 -4.26 32.49
C GLY A 72 -7.99 -2.79 32.63
N VAL A 73 -7.51 -2.46 33.82
CA VAL A 73 -7.13 -1.08 34.18
C VAL A 73 -5.75 -0.73 33.63
N ILE A 74 -5.64 0.46 33.05
CA ILE A 74 -4.35 1.02 32.63
C ILE A 74 -3.75 1.81 33.78
N ALA A 75 -2.57 1.41 34.24
CA ALA A 75 -1.71 2.30 35.02
C ALA A 75 -1.11 3.33 34.05
N LEU A 76 -1.54 4.58 34.14
CA LEU A 76 -0.97 5.65 33.34
C LEU A 76 0.52 5.82 33.68
N PRO A 77 1.37 6.15 32.68
CA PRO A 77 2.79 6.28 32.92
C PRO A 77 3.04 7.50 33.82
N THR A 78 3.98 7.34 34.75
CA THR A 78 4.33 8.39 35.72
C THR A 78 5.19 9.50 35.13
N LYS A 79 5.74 9.31 33.92
CA LYS A 79 6.58 10.29 33.23
C LYS A 79 6.06 10.57 31.81
N PRO A 80 5.98 11.84 31.39
CA PRO A 80 5.65 12.20 30.02
C PRO A 80 6.75 11.77 29.06
N ASP A 81 6.36 11.54 27.81
CA ASP A 81 7.25 11.20 26.70
C ASP A 81 8.15 12.40 26.35
N SER A 82 9.32 12.45 27.00
CA SER A 82 10.29 13.54 26.87
C SER A 82 11.51 13.15 26.03
N LEU A 83 11.51 12.00 25.36
CA LEU A 83 12.73 11.46 24.77
C LEU A 83 13.08 12.06 23.40
N ILE A 84 12.13 12.71 22.71
CA ILE A 84 12.41 13.34 21.41
C ILE A 84 11.68 14.69 21.32
N THR A 85 12.46 15.78 21.33
CA THR A 85 11.96 17.16 21.31
C THR A 85 11.59 17.64 19.91
N ASP A 86 12.20 17.07 18.87
CA ASP A 86 12.09 17.55 17.49
C ASP A 86 11.36 16.56 16.56
N LEU A 87 10.24 15.96 17.02
CA LEU A 87 9.39 15.18 16.12
C LEU A 87 8.68 16.10 15.13
N LYS A 88 8.85 15.83 13.83
CA LYS A 88 8.12 16.54 12.76
C LYS A 88 6.60 16.34 12.85
N GLU A 89 6.16 15.15 13.23
CA GLU A 89 4.74 14.78 13.30
C GLU A 89 4.54 13.69 14.36
N LYS A 90 3.45 13.78 15.13
CA LYS A 90 3.01 12.76 16.10
C LYS A 90 1.70 12.11 15.62
N PRO A 91 1.32 10.93 16.14
CA PRO A 91 -0.01 10.38 15.89
C PRO A 91 -1.11 11.41 16.22
N ASP A 92 -2.11 11.51 15.35
CA ASP A 92 -3.24 12.41 15.47
C ASP A 92 -4.37 11.73 16.27
N PHE A 93 -4.68 12.30 17.43
CA PHE A 93 -5.79 11.86 18.29
C PHE A 93 -6.98 12.82 18.27
N ALA A 94 -6.99 13.84 17.40
CA ALA A 94 -8.10 14.79 17.29
C ALA A 94 -9.41 14.11 16.91
N TRP A 95 -9.34 13.00 16.15
CA TRP A 95 -10.50 12.20 15.74
C TRP A 95 -11.35 11.72 16.92
N ILE A 96 -10.78 11.55 18.12
CA ILE A 96 -11.53 11.12 19.31
C ILE A 96 -12.61 12.14 19.67
N SER A 97 -12.34 13.45 19.45
CA SER A 97 -13.32 14.50 19.77
C SER A 97 -14.36 14.69 18.67
N THR A 98 -14.11 14.20 17.45
CA THR A 98 -14.98 14.37 16.28
C THR A 98 -15.68 13.08 15.85
N SER A 99 -15.49 11.98 16.59
CA SER A 99 -16.02 10.65 16.24
C SER A 99 -17.54 10.52 16.47
N GLY A 100 -18.14 11.43 17.25
CA GLY A 100 -19.52 11.30 17.71
C GLY A 100 -19.69 10.28 18.84
N PHE A 101 -18.59 9.84 19.47
CA PHE A 101 -18.65 8.98 20.65
C PHE A 101 -19.19 9.72 21.87
N SER A 102 -19.73 8.94 22.81
CA SER A 102 -20.18 9.46 24.09
C SER A 102 -19.03 10.14 24.84
N ASN A 103 -19.36 11.05 25.75
CA ASN A 103 -18.38 11.75 26.58
C ASN A 103 -17.52 10.76 27.39
N VAL A 104 -18.14 9.68 27.89
CA VAL A 104 -17.47 8.63 28.66
C VAL A 104 -16.44 7.90 27.79
N LEU A 105 -16.83 7.42 26.61
CA LEU A 105 -15.89 6.73 25.72
C LEU A 105 -14.77 7.66 25.24
N SER A 106 -15.10 8.89 24.87
CA SER A 106 -14.12 9.88 24.43
C SER A 106 -13.09 10.20 25.52
N ALA A 107 -13.53 10.37 26.77
CA ALA A 107 -12.63 10.61 27.90
C ALA A 107 -11.71 9.39 28.15
N THR A 108 -12.27 8.18 28.10
CA THR A 108 -11.51 6.93 28.22
C THR A 108 -10.44 6.85 27.13
N LEU A 109 -10.79 6.99 25.85
CA LEU A 109 -9.83 6.91 24.74
C LEU A 109 -8.74 8.00 24.82
N LYS A 110 -9.10 9.23 25.23
CA LYS A 110 -8.12 10.30 25.48
C LYS A 110 -7.14 9.93 26.58
N ALA A 111 -7.59 9.28 27.66
CA ALA A 111 -6.69 8.80 28.70
C ALA A 111 -5.74 7.71 28.15
N ILE A 112 -6.25 6.76 27.37
CA ILE A 112 -5.45 5.71 26.72
C ILE A 112 -4.40 6.30 25.77
N SER A 113 -4.76 7.32 24.97
CA SER A 113 -3.84 7.95 24.01
C SER A 113 -2.62 8.61 24.65
N LYS A 114 -2.68 8.93 25.94
CA LYS A 114 -1.55 9.47 26.72
C LYS A 114 -0.66 8.38 27.31
N ASN A 115 -1.07 7.11 27.23
CA ASN A 115 -0.26 6.01 27.71
C ASN A 115 0.86 5.71 26.71
N HIS A 116 2.02 5.31 27.23
CA HIS A 116 3.15 4.85 26.44
C HIS A 116 3.55 3.48 26.98
N ILE A 117 3.71 2.51 26.08
CA ILE A 117 4.13 1.17 26.50
C ILE A 117 5.62 1.21 26.79
N ALA A 118 5.95 1.09 28.07
CA ALA A 118 7.33 0.93 28.50
C ALA A 118 7.83 -0.50 28.16
N GLY A 119 8.98 -0.60 27.52
CA GLY A 119 9.64 -1.88 27.24
C GLY A 119 9.13 -2.59 25.98
N LYS A 120 9.06 -3.91 26.03
CA LYS A 120 8.83 -4.76 24.86
C LYS A 120 7.39 -4.64 24.35
N GLN A 121 7.25 -4.36 23.06
CA GLN A 121 6.00 -4.37 22.31
C GLN A 121 5.89 -5.69 21.52
N ARG A 122 4.71 -6.33 21.53
CA ARG A 122 4.43 -7.57 20.80
C ARG A 122 4.47 -7.34 19.30
N TYR A 123 3.84 -6.27 18.82
CA TYR A 123 3.61 -6.04 17.40
C TYR A 123 4.70 -5.23 16.72
N VAL A 124 5.63 -4.64 17.49
CA VAL A 124 6.67 -3.76 16.97
C VAL A 124 7.98 -4.06 17.68
N ASN A 125 8.96 -4.54 16.91
CA ASN A 125 10.33 -4.67 17.36
C ASN A 125 11.15 -3.48 16.85
N GLN A 126 12.19 -3.09 17.58
CA GLN A 126 13.17 -2.13 17.09
C GLN A 126 14.34 -2.90 16.48
N TYR A 127 14.57 -2.71 15.18
CA TYR A 127 15.74 -3.22 14.50
C TYR A 127 16.76 -2.10 14.36
N SER A 128 17.97 -2.28 14.90
CA SER A 128 19.03 -1.29 14.80
C SER A 128 20.14 -1.77 13.88
N MET A 129 20.52 -0.94 12.90
CA MET A 129 21.58 -1.21 11.93
C MET A 129 22.29 0.11 11.61
N ASP A 130 23.62 0.14 11.72
CA ASP A 130 24.48 1.28 11.34
C ASP A 130 23.98 2.66 11.81
N GLY A 131 23.63 2.77 13.09
CA GLY A 131 23.15 4.03 13.69
C GLY A 131 21.70 4.41 13.35
N MET A 132 20.99 3.58 12.60
CA MET A 132 19.56 3.71 12.32
C MET A 132 18.76 2.72 13.17
N THR A 133 17.64 3.17 13.75
CA THR A 133 16.65 2.29 14.40
C THR A 133 15.35 2.34 13.61
N LEU A 134 14.89 1.18 13.15
CA LEU A 134 13.67 1.02 12.36
C LEU A 134 12.61 0.25 13.15
N PRO A 135 11.34 0.68 13.12
CA PRO A 135 10.24 -0.13 13.61
C PRO A 135 10.00 -1.28 12.64
N LEU A 136 10.12 -2.51 13.14
CA LEU A 136 9.76 -3.73 12.43
C LEU A 136 8.43 -4.24 12.96
N ILE A 137 7.40 -4.22 12.10
CA ILE A 137 6.13 -4.86 12.42
C ILE A 137 6.34 -6.36 12.43
N THR A 138 6.06 -6.99 13.56
CA THR A 138 6.28 -8.42 13.77
C THR A 138 5.05 -9.04 14.39
N ASN A 139 5.02 -10.38 14.42
CA ASN A 139 4.08 -11.14 15.23
C ASN A 139 2.59 -10.98 14.89
N GLU A 140 2.30 -10.42 13.72
CA GLU A 140 0.98 -10.44 13.12
C GLU A 140 0.76 -11.76 12.38
N LEU A 141 -0.43 -12.36 12.53
CA LEU A 141 -0.78 -13.54 11.75
C LEU A 141 -0.82 -13.18 10.26
N PRO A 142 -0.17 -13.97 9.38
CA PRO A 142 -0.09 -13.66 7.96
C PRO A 142 -1.30 -14.17 7.16
N TYR A 143 -2.15 -15.02 7.76
CA TYR A 143 -3.36 -15.58 7.15
C TYR A 143 -3.14 -16.26 5.78
N ILE A 144 -1.97 -16.87 5.56
CA ILE A 144 -1.59 -17.49 4.27
C ILE A 144 -2.44 -18.70 3.89
N GLU A 145 -3.04 -19.37 4.89
CA GLU A 145 -3.85 -20.58 4.69
C GLU A 145 -5.32 -20.27 4.36
N LEU A 146 -5.72 -18.99 4.33
CA LEU A 146 -7.08 -18.63 3.97
C LEU A 146 -7.33 -18.90 2.48
N THR A 147 -8.32 -19.72 2.20
CA THR A 147 -8.80 -19.96 0.83
C THR A 147 -9.72 -18.85 0.33
N GLU A 148 -10.38 -18.12 1.23
CA GLU A 148 -11.32 -17.04 0.94
C GLU A 148 -11.14 -15.87 1.92
N LEU A 149 -11.09 -14.64 1.39
CA LEU A 149 -10.96 -13.43 2.20
C LEU A 149 -12.33 -12.83 2.54
N THR A 150 -12.77 -13.01 3.78
CA THR A 150 -14.01 -12.38 4.28
C THR A 150 -13.89 -10.85 4.35
N GLN A 151 -15.02 -10.13 4.38
CA GLN A 151 -15.01 -8.67 4.61
C GLN A 151 -14.28 -8.28 5.89
N GLY A 152 -14.37 -9.10 6.94
CA GLY A 152 -13.64 -8.87 8.19
C GLY A 152 -12.12 -8.88 8.00
N HIS A 153 -11.58 -9.83 7.23
CA HIS A 153 -10.15 -9.89 6.93
C HIS A 153 -9.69 -8.68 6.09
N LYS A 154 -10.52 -8.24 5.14
CA LYS A 154 -10.22 -7.05 4.32
C LYS A 154 -10.18 -5.78 5.18
N LEU A 155 -11.15 -5.60 6.08
CA LEU A 155 -11.14 -4.47 7.03
C LEU A 155 -9.98 -4.56 8.01
N LEU A 156 -9.63 -5.75 8.50
CA LEU A 156 -8.46 -5.95 9.35
C LEU A 156 -7.18 -5.50 8.64
N ALA A 157 -6.98 -5.87 7.37
CA ALA A 157 -5.81 -5.44 6.60
C ALA A 157 -5.78 -3.91 6.41
N VAL A 158 -6.93 -3.29 6.14
CA VAL A 158 -7.05 -1.82 6.10
C VAL A 158 -6.66 -1.18 7.43
N TYR A 159 -7.17 -1.70 8.55
CA TYR A 159 -6.89 -1.15 9.87
C TYR A 159 -5.43 -1.36 10.27
N ARG A 160 -4.85 -2.54 10.00
CA ARG A 160 -3.42 -2.78 10.21
C ARG A 160 -2.58 -1.77 9.45
N TYR A 161 -2.76 -1.67 8.13
CA TYR A 161 -1.96 -0.77 7.31
C TYR A 161 -2.13 0.69 7.73
N TRP A 162 -3.38 1.16 7.87
CA TRP A 162 -3.64 2.56 8.23
C TRP A 162 -2.99 2.95 9.56
N ASN A 163 -3.08 2.08 10.57
CA ASN A 163 -2.47 2.31 11.87
C ASN A 163 -0.93 2.14 11.83
N ILE A 164 -0.37 1.21 11.05
CA ILE A 164 1.10 1.14 10.89
C ILE A 164 1.65 2.49 10.40
N ILE A 165 1.01 3.09 9.40
CA ILE A 165 1.43 4.40 8.88
C ILE A 165 1.17 5.52 9.89
N GLU A 166 0.04 5.51 10.58
CA GLU A 166 -0.31 6.55 11.58
C GLU A 166 0.71 6.63 12.72
N TYR A 167 1.15 5.47 13.24
CA TYR A 167 1.98 5.40 14.43
C TYR A 167 3.48 5.27 14.15
N TRP A 168 3.88 4.72 13.00
CA TRP A 168 5.27 4.29 12.76
C TRP A 168 5.90 4.80 11.46
N TYR A 169 5.15 5.47 10.57
CA TYR A 169 5.71 6.03 9.34
C TYR A 169 6.09 7.51 9.51
N PRO A 170 7.36 7.90 9.29
CA PRO A 170 7.86 9.24 9.63
C PRO A 170 7.47 10.35 8.64
N TYR A 171 7.00 10.01 7.44
CA TYR A 171 6.76 10.98 6.35
C TYR A 171 5.27 11.14 5.99
N ARG A 172 4.37 10.87 6.92
CA ARG A 172 2.91 10.94 6.70
C ARG A 172 2.45 12.35 6.26
N TYR A 173 3.10 13.40 6.76
CA TYR A 173 2.90 14.80 6.31
C TYR A 173 3.20 15.06 4.82
N MET A 174 3.89 14.15 4.11
CA MET A 174 4.19 14.28 2.68
C MET A 174 3.12 13.65 1.77
N THR A 175 2.09 13.04 2.35
CA THR A 175 0.95 12.49 1.60
C THR A 175 0.13 13.61 0.95
N ALA A 176 -0.58 13.29 -0.15
CA ALA A 176 -1.30 14.30 -0.93
C ALA A 176 -2.54 14.89 -0.21
N LYS A 177 -3.09 14.16 0.76
CA LYS A 177 -4.22 14.56 1.61
C LYS A 177 -3.88 14.22 3.06
N LYS A 178 -4.60 14.81 4.02
CA LYS A 178 -4.49 14.39 5.43
C LYS A 178 -4.72 12.88 5.55
N TRP A 179 -3.84 12.19 6.26
CA TRP A 179 -3.84 10.72 6.36
C TRP A 179 -5.19 10.14 6.82
N ASP A 180 -5.83 10.83 7.75
CA ASP A 180 -7.15 10.46 8.29
C ASP A 180 -8.22 10.28 7.20
N THR A 181 -8.14 11.08 6.13
CA THR A 181 -9.12 11.04 5.03
C THR A 181 -9.01 9.81 4.14
N TYR A 182 -7.88 9.10 4.18
CA TYR A 182 -7.69 7.88 3.39
C TYR A 182 -8.37 6.67 4.02
N LEU A 183 -8.59 6.64 5.34
CA LEU A 183 -9.20 5.48 6.00
C LEU A 183 -10.61 5.19 5.43
N ASP A 184 -11.45 6.22 5.32
CA ASP A 184 -12.79 6.11 4.74
C ASP A 184 -12.74 5.60 3.29
N GLN A 185 -11.75 6.06 2.51
CA GLN A 185 -11.57 5.62 1.12
C GLN A 185 -11.15 4.15 1.04
N PHE A 186 -10.26 3.71 1.92
CA PHE A 186 -9.78 2.34 1.98
C PHE A 186 -10.88 1.39 2.44
N ILE A 187 -11.68 1.78 3.44
CA ILE A 187 -12.83 1.00 3.91
C ILE A 187 -13.87 0.85 2.79
N ASN A 188 -14.24 1.95 2.13
CA ASN A 188 -15.17 1.89 0.99
C ASN A 188 -14.69 0.93 -0.10
N ALA A 189 -13.42 1.02 -0.48
CA ALA A 189 -12.84 0.15 -1.49
C ALA A 189 -12.74 -1.31 -1.02
N ALA A 190 -12.46 -1.56 0.26
CA ALA A 190 -12.44 -2.91 0.83
C ALA A 190 -13.82 -3.55 0.78
N LEU A 191 -14.86 -2.83 1.19
CA LEU A 191 -16.24 -3.30 1.12
C LEU A 191 -16.72 -3.53 -0.32
N ALA A 192 -16.23 -2.75 -1.28
CA ALA A 192 -16.56 -2.87 -2.70
C ALA A 192 -15.78 -3.97 -3.44
N SER A 193 -14.63 -4.42 -2.90
CA SER A 193 -13.81 -5.48 -3.51
C SER A 193 -14.52 -6.84 -3.50
N LYS A 194 -14.65 -7.46 -4.66
CA LYS A 194 -15.44 -8.70 -4.84
C LYS A 194 -14.58 -9.95 -5.02
N ASP A 195 -13.31 -9.77 -5.36
CA ASP A 195 -12.38 -10.83 -5.70
C ASP A 195 -10.95 -10.48 -5.26
N ASP A 196 -10.03 -11.43 -5.40
CA ASP A 196 -8.63 -11.24 -5.03
C ASP A 196 -7.92 -10.15 -5.84
N ILE A 197 -8.31 -9.97 -7.10
CA ILE A 197 -7.68 -8.97 -7.98
C ILE A 197 -8.03 -7.56 -7.50
N SER A 198 -9.30 -7.27 -7.29
CA SER A 198 -9.80 -6.00 -6.77
C SER A 198 -9.26 -5.70 -5.36
N TYR A 199 -9.12 -6.72 -4.51
CA TYR A 199 -8.48 -6.58 -3.21
C TYR A 199 -6.97 -6.27 -3.31
N MET A 200 -6.23 -6.95 -4.19
CA MET A 200 -4.81 -6.69 -4.38
C MET A 200 -4.55 -5.31 -4.99
N LEU A 201 -5.40 -4.86 -5.91
CA LEU A 201 -5.36 -3.50 -6.45
C LEU A 201 -5.65 -2.45 -5.36
N LEU A 202 -6.55 -2.74 -4.44
CA LEU A 202 -6.76 -1.91 -3.24
C LEU A 202 -5.47 -1.84 -2.40
N ALA A 203 -4.84 -2.98 -2.08
CA ALA A 203 -3.60 -2.99 -1.30
C ALA A 203 -2.48 -2.18 -1.99
N GLN A 204 -2.34 -2.31 -3.31
CA GLN A 204 -1.40 -1.51 -4.10
C GLN A 204 -1.72 -0.01 -4.03
N LYS A 205 -2.99 0.36 -4.18
CA LYS A 205 -3.42 1.75 -4.10
C LYS A 205 -3.19 2.34 -2.72
N MET A 206 -3.46 1.58 -1.66
CA MET A 206 -3.16 1.97 -0.28
C MET A 206 -1.68 2.27 -0.11
N VAL A 207 -0.80 1.35 -0.52
CA VAL A 207 0.65 1.55 -0.42
C VAL A 207 1.14 2.72 -1.29
N ALA A 208 0.57 2.91 -2.48
CA ALA A 208 0.93 4.04 -3.34
C ALA A 208 0.58 5.41 -2.73
N THR A 209 -0.39 5.48 -1.81
CA THR A 209 -0.80 6.76 -1.19
C THR A 209 0.28 7.42 -0.35
N ILE A 210 1.23 6.64 0.20
CA ILE A 210 2.33 7.20 1.01
C ILE A 210 3.47 7.78 0.17
N ARG A 211 3.46 7.55 -1.15
CA ARG A 211 4.40 8.13 -2.12
C ARG A 211 5.87 7.89 -1.77
N ASP A 212 6.17 6.67 -1.32
CA ASP A 212 7.51 6.24 -0.97
C ASP A 212 8.01 5.22 -2.00
N SER A 213 9.11 5.51 -2.69
CA SER A 213 9.72 4.60 -3.65
C SER A 213 10.24 3.29 -3.05
N HIS A 214 10.33 3.16 -1.72
CA HIS A 214 10.66 1.92 -1.00
C HIS A 214 9.44 1.09 -0.61
N ALA A 215 8.24 1.64 -0.72
CA ALA A 215 7.02 0.95 -0.34
C ALA A 215 6.32 0.36 -1.56
N TYR A 216 6.03 -0.94 -1.54
CA TYR A 216 5.27 -1.58 -2.61
C TYR A 216 4.45 -2.75 -2.08
N ALA A 217 3.33 -3.02 -2.75
CA ALA A 217 2.57 -4.25 -2.56
C ALA A 217 2.51 -5.00 -3.90
N ALA A 218 2.74 -6.31 -3.87
CA ALA A 218 2.66 -7.13 -5.05
C ALA A 218 2.17 -8.53 -4.69
N SER A 219 1.43 -9.15 -5.60
CA SER A 219 1.16 -10.58 -5.58
C SER A 219 1.30 -11.14 -6.98
N ARG A 220 1.45 -12.46 -7.09
CA ARG A 220 1.46 -13.12 -8.40
C ARG A 220 0.17 -12.81 -9.18
N LYS A 221 -0.98 -12.75 -8.49
CA LYS A 221 -2.28 -12.41 -9.08
C LYS A 221 -2.33 -10.97 -9.60
N SER A 222 -1.80 -9.99 -8.86
CA SER A 222 -1.74 -8.61 -9.36
C SER A 222 -0.77 -8.46 -10.54
N GLN A 223 0.32 -9.22 -10.55
CA GLN A 223 1.28 -9.22 -11.66
C GLN A 223 0.73 -9.90 -12.94
N GLN A 224 -0.26 -10.79 -12.83
CA GLN A 224 -0.93 -11.38 -14.00
C GLN A 224 -1.69 -10.33 -14.81
N ILE A 225 -2.20 -9.26 -14.18
CA ILE A 225 -2.90 -8.17 -14.87
C ILE A 225 -2.01 -7.51 -15.91
N PHE A 226 -0.74 -7.27 -15.55
CA PHE A 226 0.27 -6.73 -16.46
C PHE A 226 0.88 -7.80 -17.38
N GLY A 227 0.71 -9.07 -16.99
CA GLY A 227 1.22 -10.24 -17.68
C GLY A 227 2.70 -10.54 -17.44
N PHE A 228 3.04 -11.79 -17.76
CA PHE A 228 4.39 -12.36 -17.67
C PHE A 228 5.01 -12.56 -19.05
N ARG A 229 4.62 -11.74 -20.03
CA ARG A 229 5.23 -11.74 -21.36
C ARG A 229 5.72 -10.33 -21.67
N THR A 230 6.74 -10.23 -22.51
CA THR A 230 7.37 -8.96 -22.88
C THR A 230 7.43 -8.78 -24.38
N LEU A 231 7.26 -7.54 -24.81
CA LEU A 231 7.59 -7.07 -26.15
C LEU A 231 9.12 -7.04 -26.35
N PRO A 232 9.60 -7.02 -27.61
CA PRO A 232 11.02 -7.16 -27.92
C PRO A 232 11.81 -5.87 -27.71
N PHE A 233 11.41 -5.02 -26.76
CA PHE A 233 12.09 -3.76 -26.49
C PHE A 233 11.86 -3.30 -25.05
N THR A 234 12.73 -2.40 -24.58
CA THR A 234 12.50 -1.62 -23.35
C THR A 234 12.11 -0.20 -23.68
N VAL A 235 11.43 0.44 -22.74
CA VAL A 235 10.97 1.83 -22.85
C VAL A 235 11.63 2.66 -21.74
N LYS A 236 11.91 3.93 -22.03
CA LYS A 236 12.20 4.96 -21.03
C LYS A 236 11.45 6.24 -21.39
N PHE A 237 11.03 6.98 -20.38
CA PHE A 237 10.54 8.34 -20.63
C PHE A 237 11.71 9.30 -20.84
N ILE A 238 11.66 10.09 -21.92
CA ILE A 238 12.53 11.25 -22.16
C ILE A 238 11.61 12.46 -22.27
N GLY A 239 11.64 13.33 -21.26
CA GLY A 239 10.59 14.34 -21.08
C GLY A 239 9.23 13.66 -20.85
N GLU A 240 8.26 13.94 -21.72
CA GLU A 240 6.92 13.34 -21.70
C GLU A 240 6.76 12.16 -22.69
N GLN A 241 7.79 11.86 -23.48
CA GLN A 241 7.71 10.83 -24.51
C GLN A 241 8.22 9.49 -24.00
N ALA A 242 7.45 8.42 -24.21
CA ALA A 242 7.91 7.06 -24.01
C ALA A 242 8.76 6.61 -25.20
N VAL A 243 10.08 6.59 -25.02
CA VAL A 243 11.06 6.30 -26.07
C VAL A 243 11.58 4.88 -25.95
N ILE A 244 11.65 4.19 -27.07
CA ILE A 244 12.23 2.85 -27.18
C ILE A 244 13.72 2.95 -26.89
N ASN A 245 14.15 2.33 -25.79
CA ASN A 245 15.51 2.46 -25.24
C ASN A 245 16.45 1.34 -25.72
N SER A 246 15.93 0.14 -25.92
CA SER A 246 16.67 -1.00 -26.48
C SER A 246 15.71 -1.93 -27.21
N VAL A 247 16.18 -2.64 -28.23
CA VAL A 247 15.42 -3.68 -28.95
C VAL A 247 16.19 -5.00 -28.83
N ASP A 248 15.50 -6.08 -28.48
CA ASP A 248 16.07 -7.43 -28.49
C ASP A 248 16.11 -7.96 -29.93
N THR A 249 17.30 -7.96 -30.50
CA THR A 249 17.58 -8.42 -31.86
C THR A 249 17.85 -9.92 -31.95
N ILE A 250 17.99 -10.63 -30.81
CA ILE A 250 18.31 -12.06 -30.75
C ILE A 250 17.05 -12.88 -31.03
N ILE A 251 15.93 -12.48 -30.43
CA ILE A 251 14.65 -13.21 -30.56
C ILE A 251 13.84 -12.68 -31.75
N TYR A 252 14.09 -11.45 -32.21
CA TYR A 252 13.26 -10.77 -33.22
C TYR A 252 14.11 -10.14 -34.32
N LYS A 253 13.77 -10.42 -35.58
CA LYS A 253 14.37 -9.72 -36.73
C LYS A 253 13.87 -8.27 -36.72
N VAL A 254 14.75 -7.37 -36.33
CA VAL A 254 14.51 -5.93 -36.29
C VAL A 254 14.44 -5.37 -37.71
N GLY A 255 13.29 -4.83 -38.07
CA GLY A 255 13.10 -4.03 -39.28
C GLY A 255 12.30 -2.76 -39.00
N ASP A 256 11.22 -2.89 -38.21
CA ASP A 256 10.22 -1.83 -38.08
C ASP A 256 10.26 -1.04 -36.77
N ILE A 257 11.15 -1.38 -35.84
CA ILE A 257 11.27 -0.72 -34.52
C ILE A 257 12.73 -0.42 -34.24
N LYS A 258 13.04 0.83 -33.90
CA LYS A 258 14.41 1.26 -33.62
C LYS A 258 14.50 1.92 -32.26
N LYS A 259 15.68 1.83 -31.65
CA LYS A 259 16.03 2.66 -30.50
C LYS A 259 15.85 4.13 -30.89
N GLY A 260 15.15 4.90 -30.06
CA GLY A 260 14.82 6.30 -30.30
C GLY A 260 13.41 6.52 -30.87
N ASP A 261 12.73 5.49 -31.39
CA ASP A 261 11.32 5.62 -31.78
C ASP A 261 10.45 5.88 -30.53
N VAL A 262 9.40 6.68 -30.68
CA VAL A 262 8.43 6.97 -29.62
C VAL A 262 7.32 5.93 -29.67
N LEU A 263 7.07 5.25 -28.55
CA LEU A 263 5.89 4.40 -28.36
C LEU A 263 4.70 5.30 -28.02
N THR A 264 3.66 5.30 -28.86
CA THR A 264 2.49 6.16 -28.69
C THR A 264 1.30 5.43 -28.08
N SER A 265 1.14 4.13 -28.36
CA SER A 265 0.06 3.30 -27.81
C SER A 265 0.40 1.81 -27.79
N VAL A 266 -0.27 1.08 -26.90
CA VAL A 266 -0.22 -0.38 -26.76
C VAL A 266 -1.67 -0.89 -26.70
N ASN A 267 -2.01 -1.85 -27.57
CA ASN A 267 -3.37 -2.36 -27.76
C ASN A 267 -4.41 -1.24 -27.87
N ASP A 268 -4.11 -0.25 -28.73
CA ASP A 268 -4.94 0.94 -28.98
C ASP A 268 -5.15 1.87 -27.76
N VAL A 269 -4.46 1.63 -26.64
CA VAL A 269 -4.47 2.52 -25.47
C VAL A 269 -3.28 3.48 -25.56
N PRO A 270 -3.49 4.81 -25.57
CA PRO A 270 -2.41 5.79 -25.54
C PRO A 270 -1.51 5.62 -24.31
N VAL A 271 -0.20 5.79 -24.49
CA VAL A 271 0.76 5.68 -23.39
C VAL A 271 0.47 6.68 -22.26
N THR A 272 0.00 7.88 -22.59
CA THR A 272 -0.43 8.90 -21.60
C THR A 272 -1.58 8.39 -20.75
N THR A 273 -2.58 7.75 -21.36
CA THR A 273 -3.69 7.12 -20.65
C THR A 273 -3.21 5.96 -19.78
N MET A 274 -2.26 5.15 -20.24
CA MET A 274 -1.66 4.08 -19.42
C MET A 274 -0.91 4.64 -18.21
N LEU A 275 -0.16 5.73 -18.38
CA LEU A 275 0.53 6.43 -17.29
C LEU A 275 -0.46 6.88 -16.22
N ASP A 276 -1.57 7.51 -16.62
CA ASP A 276 -2.60 7.97 -15.69
C ASP A 276 -3.34 6.82 -15.00
N ASN A 277 -3.59 5.72 -15.73
CA ASN A 277 -4.27 4.54 -15.18
C ASN A 277 -3.40 3.76 -14.19
N TYR A 278 -2.09 3.72 -14.38
CA TYR A 278 -1.17 2.99 -13.50
C TYR A 278 -0.67 3.81 -12.31
N ARG A 279 -0.61 5.13 -12.44
CA ARG A 279 -0.16 6.05 -11.37
C ARG A 279 -0.79 5.77 -10.00
N PRO A 280 -2.11 5.49 -9.86
CA PRO A 280 -2.72 5.24 -8.56
C PRO A 280 -2.19 4.00 -7.83
N TYR A 281 -1.45 3.11 -8.51
CA TYR A 281 -0.93 1.85 -7.97
C TYR A 281 0.60 1.85 -7.81
N ILE A 282 1.26 2.97 -8.16
CA ILE A 282 2.72 3.11 -8.09
C ILE A 282 3.07 4.03 -6.92
N SER A 283 3.75 3.46 -5.93
CA SER A 283 4.35 4.26 -4.86
C SER A 283 5.67 4.86 -5.34
N ALA A 284 5.74 6.18 -5.36
CA ALA A 284 6.88 6.89 -5.91
C ALA A 284 7.07 8.24 -5.22
N SER A 285 8.32 8.54 -4.85
CA SER A 285 8.69 9.80 -4.20
C SER A 285 8.72 10.99 -5.15
N ASN A 286 8.74 10.76 -6.47
CA ASN A 286 8.68 11.81 -7.49
C ASN A 286 8.21 11.28 -8.85
N GLU A 287 7.97 12.20 -9.78
CA GLU A 287 7.44 11.91 -11.12
C GLU A 287 8.38 11.05 -11.98
N ALA A 288 9.69 11.22 -11.84
CA ALA A 288 10.66 10.41 -12.58
C ALA A 288 10.56 8.93 -12.20
N ILE A 289 10.30 8.63 -10.92
CA ILE A 289 10.09 7.25 -10.48
C ILE A 289 8.74 6.71 -10.98
N VAL A 290 7.66 7.50 -10.98
CA VAL A 290 6.37 7.09 -11.58
C VAL A 290 6.58 6.68 -13.04
N LYS A 291 7.22 7.54 -13.83
CA LYS A 291 7.53 7.28 -15.24
C LYS A 291 8.42 6.06 -15.43
N ARG A 292 9.42 5.86 -14.57
CA ARG A 292 10.28 4.65 -14.58
C ARG A 292 9.45 3.39 -14.37
N GLU A 293 8.59 3.35 -13.36
CA GLU A 293 7.77 2.18 -13.07
C GLU A 293 6.75 1.91 -14.18
N VAL A 294 6.09 2.94 -14.71
CA VAL A 294 5.17 2.79 -15.85
C VAL A 294 5.90 2.29 -17.09
N ALA A 295 7.11 2.81 -17.39
CA ALA A 295 7.88 2.34 -18.53
C ALA A 295 8.18 0.83 -18.47
N ASN A 296 8.39 0.27 -17.28
CA ASN A 296 8.56 -1.18 -17.08
C ASN A 296 7.29 -1.99 -17.37
N LEU A 297 6.11 -1.36 -17.31
CA LEU A 297 4.82 -1.98 -17.61
C LEU A 297 4.44 -1.85 -19.08
N LEU A 298 4.88 -0.80 -19.78
CA LEU A 298 4.50 -0.52 -21.18
C LEU A 298 4.93 -1.61 -22.17
N TYR A 299 5.96 -2.40 -21.85
CA TYR A 299 6.40 -3.50 -22.70
C TYR A 299 6.04 -4.88 -22.13
N ARG A 300 5.16 -4.95 -21.13
CA ARG A 300 4.62 -6.20 -20.58
C ARG A 300 3.20 -6.45 -21.08
N SER A 301 2.84 -7.71 -21.25
CA SER A 301 1.48 -8.09 -21.64
C SER A 301 1.14 -9.53 -21.20
N PRO A 302 -0.14 -9.83 -20.91
CA PRO A 302 -0.60 -11.21 -20.77
C PRO A 302 -0.74 -11.92 -22.12
N ASP A 303 -0.86 -11.18 -23.21
CA ASP A 303 -1.17 -11.69 -24.55
C ASP A 303 0.07 -12.18 -25.28
N THR A 304 -0.11 -13.18 -26.14
CA THR A 304 0.95 -13.73 -27.01
C THR A 304 1.27 -12.81 -28.20
N VAL A 305 0.35 -11.91 -28.54
CA VAL A 305 0.45 -10.94 -29.62
C VAL A 305 -0.09 -9.60 -29.12
N VAL A 306 0.60 -8.51 -29.41
CA VAL A 306 0.25 -7.15 -28.99
C VAL A 306 0.34 -6.21 -30.17
N LYS A 307 -0.65 -5.33 -30.31
CA LYS A 307 -0.61 -4.22 -31.27
C LYS A 307 0.07 -3.02 -30.62
N ILE A 308 0.97 -2.36 -31.34
CA ILE A 308 1.59 -1.11 -30.89
C ILE A 308 1.53 -0.07 -32.01
N ASN A 309 1.59 1.20 -31.62
CA ASN A 309 1.86 2.29 -32.54
C ASN A 309 3.15 2.99 -32.11
N THR A 310 4.00 3.30 -33.08
CA THR A 310 5.25 4.04 -32.86
C THR A 310 5.37 5.22 -33.81
N ALA A 311 6.15 6.23 -33.44
CA ALA A 311 6.54 7.34 -34.29
C ALA A 311 8.07 7.48 -34.32
N SER A 312 8.67 7.49 -35.51
CA SER A 312 10.10 7.73 -35.67
C SER A 312 10.43 9.24 -35.66
N ALA A 313 11.71 9.57 -35.50
CA ALA A 313 12.18 10.96 -35.42
C ALA A 313 11.87 11.81 -36.67
N ASP A 314 11.64 11.18 -37.82
CA ASP A 314 11.21 11.81 -39.08
C ASP A 314 9.68 12.00 -39.18
N GLY A 315 8.94 11.72 -38.11
CA GLY A 315 7.49 11.89 -38.03
C GLY A 315 6.67 10.76 -38.64
N ARG A 316 7.28 9.68 -39.13
CA ARG A 316 6.52 8.53 -39.67
C ARG A 316 5.93 7.70 -38.54
N SER A 317 4.62 7.50 -38.58
CA SER A 317 3.91 6.58 -37.70
C SER A 317 3.93 5.14 -38.26
N ARG A 318 4.02 4.15 -37.38
CA ARG A 318 3.94 2.73 -37.73
C ARG A 318 2.97 2.01 -36.81
N ASP A 319 2.15 1.16 -37.42
CA ASP A 319 1.22 0.27 -36.72
C ASP A 319 1.76 -1.15 -36.84
N LEU A 320 2.10 -1.75 -35.71
CA LEU A 320 2.82 -3.01 -35.67
C LEU A 320 2.09 -4.03 -34.80
N THR A 321 2.10 -5.28 -35.23
CA THR A 321 1.58 -6.42 -34.48
C THR A 321 2.74 -7.34 -34.15
N LEU A 322 3.06 -7.46 -32.86
CA LEU A 322 4.28 -8.11 -32.39
C LEU A 322 3.94 -9.31 -31.51
N LYS A 323 4.69 -10.40 -31.69
CA LYS A 323 4.65 -11.53 -30.76
C LYS A 323 5.40 -11.17 -29.48
N THR A 324 4.86 -11.53 -28.33
CA THR A 324 5.54 -11.38 -27.03
C THR A 324 6.30 -12.66 -26.68
N ALA A 325 7.33 -12.55 -25.85
CA ALA A 325 8.09 -13.68 -25.30
C ALA A 325 7.86 -13.80 -23.78
N PRO A 326 8.02 -14.99 -23.16
CA PRO A 326 7.96 -15.11 -21.71
C PRO A 326 8.94 -14.18 -20.99
N PHE A 327 8.52 -13.62 -19.85
CA PHE A 327 9.32 -12.71 -19.03
C PHE A 327 10.63 -13.37 -18.60
N GLY A 328 11.75 -12.66 -18.76
CA GLY A 328 13.10 -13.17 -18.48
C GLY A 328 13.78 -13.91 -19.64
N ALA A 329 13.11 -14.07 -20.79
CA ALA A 329 13.68 -14.76 -21.95
C ALA A 329 14.77 -13.97 -22.71
N GLY A 330 14.99 -12.67 -22.43
CA GLY A 330 15.96 -11.90 -23.19
C GLY A 330 16.05 -10.43 -22.79
N PHE A 331 16.94 -10.15 -21.85
CA PHE A 331 17.76 -8.93 -21.86
C PHE A 331 19.09 -9.35 -21.25
N GLY A 332 20.02 -9.80 -22.10
CA GLY A 332 21.38 -10.04 -21.67
C GLY A 332 21.89 -8.77 -20.98
N ALA A 333 22.36 -8.89 -19.75
CA ALA A 333 23.04 -7.78 -19.10
C ALA A 333 24.13 -7.31 -20.06
N LYS A 334 24.10 -6.04 -20.47
CA LYS A 334 25.27 -5.45 -21.13
C LYS A 334 26.45 -5.62 -20.19
N LYS A 335 27.37 -6.54 -20.52
CA LYS A 335 28.76 -6.36 -20.13
C LYS A 335 29.18 -5.05 -20.77
N TYR A 336 29.43 -4.05 -19.95
CA TYR A 336 30.08 -2.84 -20.42
C TYR A 336 31.52 -3.24 -20.72
N ASP A 337 31.82 -3.44 -22.00
CA ASP A 337 33.19 -3.48 -22.46
C ASP A 337 33.62 -2.02 -22.66
N PHE A 338 34.31 -1.47 -21.66
CA PHE A 338 34.79 -0.09 -21.71
C PHE A 338 36.03 -0.03 -22.61
N ALA A 339 35.84 -0.13 -23.91
CA ALA A 339 36.93 -0.09 -24.90
C ALA A 339 37.77 1.20 -24.91
N TYR A 340 37.40 2.21 -24.09
CA TYR A 340 38.04 3.54 -24.02
C TYR A 340 38.42 3.98 -22.60
N GLN A 341 38.69 3.07 -21.67
CA GLN A 341 39.37 3.45 -20.44
C GLN A 341 40.87 3.51 -20.70
N ARG A 342 41.46 4.72 -20.66
CA ARG A 342 42.92 4.87 -20.56
C ARG A 342 43.38 4.23 -19.25
N ASP A 343 44.59 3.67 -19.22
CA ASP A 343 45.19 2.82 -18.17
C ASP A 343 45.22 3.38 -16.73
N SER A 344 44.58 4.52 -16.45
CA SER A 344 44.58 5.20 -15.15
C SER A 344 43.19 5.70 -14.70
N ILE A 345 42.10 5.33 -15.39
CA ILE A 345 40.75 5.71 -14.99
C ILE A 345 39.94 4.45 -14.67
N TYR A 346 39.66 4.26 -13.38
CA TYR A 346 38.76 3.21 -12.90
C TYR A 346 37.36 3.79 -12.69
N PHE A 347 36.34 3.09 -13.21
CA PHE A 347 34.94 3.40 -12.94
C PHE A 347 34.36 2.36 -12.00
N ILE A 348 34.11 2.74 -10.75
CA ILE A 348 33.33 1.91 -9.82
C ILE A 348 31.87 2.27 -10.02
N LYS A 349 31.12 1.35 -10.62
CA LYS A 349 29.65 1.40 -10.59
C LYS A 349 29.20 0.74 -9.31
N ASP A 350 29.09 1.52 -8.24
CA ASP A 350 28.44 1.04 -7.03
C ASP A 350 26.96 0.80 -7.35
N LYS A 351 26.45 -0.38 -6.97
CA LYS A 351 25.17 -0.91 -7.46
C LYS A 351 23.97 -0.37 -6.70
#